data_AF-A0A1T2DD23-F1
#
_entry.id   AF-A0A1T2DD23-F1
#
_cell.length_a   1.000
_cell.length_b   1.000
_cell.length_c   1.000
_cell.angle_alpha   90.00
_cell.angle_beta   90.00
_cell.angle_gamma   90.00
#
_symmetry.space_group_name_H-M   'P 1'
#
loop_
_entity.id
_entity.type
_entity.pdbx_description
1 polymer ?
#
loop_
_entity_poly.entity_id
_entity_poly.type
_entity_poly.pdbx_seq_one_letter_code
_entity_poly.pdbx_strand_id
1 'polypeptide(L)'
;MKIIDFGSARIAGLAEIKTPVEHAHILGTANYSAPEYFKGESGTNRSDIFSLGVIAYEMLTGKLPYGEVTPQFADKKRFNYTPASEHNSSVPEWIDNAIRKAVDPNPAKSYTLLSEFVSDLTKPNQRLIKKEAQPLMQRNPLKFWQVVAVLEFLLILLLFVKTMRAKGVRVYI
;
A
#
# COMPACT_ATOMS: atom_id res chain seq x y z
N MET A 1 17.33 -18.08 -1.29
CA MET A 1 17.75 -16.84 -0.60
C MET A 1 18.38 -17.24 0.74
N LYS A 2 19.53 -16.66 1.12
CA LYS A 2 20.21 -16.95 2.39
C LYS A 2 20.50 -15.61 3.07
N ILE A 3 20.08 -15.46 4.32
CA ILE A 3 20.31 -14.26 5.13
C ILE A 3 21.66 -14.41 5.82
N ILE A 4 22.53 -13.39 5.74
CA ILE A 4 23.92 -13.47 6.20
C ILE A 4 24.29 -12.47 7.30
N ASP A 5 23.41 -11.52 7.62
CA ASP A 5 23.68 -10.49 8.61
C ASP A 5 22.66 -10.55 9.76
N PHE A 6 23.14 -10.97 10.94
CA PHE A 6 22.38 -11.00 12.19
C PHE A 6 23.00 -10.08 13.25
N GLY A 7 23.91 -9.17 12.87
CA GLY A 7 24.62 -8.29 13.80
C GLY A 7 23.70 -7.38 14.62
N SER A 8 22.49 -7.13 14.11
CA SER A 8 21.44 -6.33 14.75
C SER A 8 20.30 -7.17 15.36
N ALA A 9 20.41 -8.49 15.38
CA ALA A 9 19.36 -9.38 15.88
C ALA A 9 19.25 -9.30 17.42
N ARG A 10 18.01 -9.24 17.93
CA ARG A 10 17.75 -9.17 19.36
C ARG A 10 17.39 -10.55 19.93
N ILE A 11 18.04 -10.93 21.02
CA ILE A 11 17.78 -12.19 21.75
C ILE A 11 17.07 -11.86 23.05
N ALA A 12 15.85 -12.37 23.25
CA ALA A 12 15.02 -12.06 24.41
C ALA A 12 15.70 -12.37 25.76
N GLY A 13 16.48 -13.47 25.83
CA GLY A 13 17.19 -13.89 27.04
C GLY A 13 18.49 -13.12 27.35
N LEU A 14 18.99 -12.30 26.43
CA LEU A 14 20.19 -11.45 26.65
C LEU A 14 19.82 -9.97 26.84
N ALA A 15 18.52 -9.63 26.77
CA ALA A 15 18.04 -8.24 26.83
C ALA A 15 18.22 -7.57 28.20
N GLU A 16 18.60 -8.32 29.25
CA GLU A 16 18.93 -7.79 30.57
C GLU A 16 20.32 -7.12 30.60
N ILE A 17 21.20 -7.43 29.63
CA ILE A 17 22.47 -6.73 29.44
C ILE A 17 22.15 -5.47 28.63
N LYS A 18 21.63 -4.44 29.30
CA LYS A 18 21.40 -3.11 28.73
C LYS A 18 22.74 -2.41 28.44
N THR A 19 23.41 -2.81 27.37
CA THR A 19 24.20 -1.85 26.60
C THR A 19 23.25 -1.25 25.58
N PRO A 20 22.92 0.06 25.66
CA PRO A 20 22.30 0.76 24.55
C PRO A 20 23.28 0.61 23.38
N VAL A 21 22.97 -0.26 22.42
CA VAL A 21 23.64 -0.21 21.13
C VAL A 21 23.24 1.14 20.59
N GLU A 22 24.15 2.11 20.54
CA GLU A 22 23.87 3.37 19.88
C GLU A 22 23.60 3.03 18.41
N HIS A 23 22.35 3.23 17.96
CA HIS A 23 21.91 2.97 16.60
C HIS A 23 22.46 4.09 15.69
N ALA A 24 23.79 4.24 15.62
CA ALA A 24 24.48 5.26 14.84
C ALA A 24 24.45 4.98 13.32
N HIS A 25 23.92 3.83 12.90
CA HIS A 25 23.91 3.36 11.52
C HIS A 25 22.56 3.46 10.80
N ILE A 26 21.70 4.41 11.18
CA ILE A 26 20.36 4.56 10.57
C ILE A 26 20.43 5.06 9.11
N LEU A 27 21.51 5.70 8.67
CA LEU A 27 21.56 6.38 7.35
C LEU A 27 21.32 5.46 6.13
N GLY A 28 21.82 4.21 6.14
CA GLY A 28 21.61 3.26 5.03
C GLY A 28 20.35 2.39 5.18
N THR A 29 19.95 2.11 6.42
CA THR A 29 18.83 1.20 6.74
C THR A 29 17.50 1.96 6.95
N ALA A 30 17.52 3.29 7.07
CA ALA A 30 16.34 4.12 7.33
C ALA A 30 15.18 3.83 6.39
N ASN A 31 15.44 3.54 5.12
CA ASN A 31 14.42 3.23 4.12
C ASN A 31 13.63 1.94 4.46
N TYR A 32 14.25 1.02 5.19
CA TYR A 32 13.67 -0.27 5.58
C TYR A 32 13.23 -0.28 7.06
N SER A 33 13.68 0.69 7.86
CA SER A 33 13.37 0.76 9.28
C SER A 33 11.92 1.15 9.54
N ALA A 34 11.29 0.43 10.47
CA ALA A 34 9.98 0.78 10.98
C ALA A 34 9.98 2.15 11.69
N PRO A 35 8.87 2.91 11.67
CA PRO A 35 8.81 4.29 12.19
C PRO A 35 9.22 4.43 13.66
N GLU A 36 8.97 3.41 14.48
CA GLU A 36 9.30 3.38 15.90
C GLU A 36 10.81 3.45 16.17
N TYR A 37 11.67 2.97 15.26
CA TYR A 37 13.12 3.07 15.40
C TYR A 37 13.61 4.52 15.43
N PHE A 38 12.95 5.42 14.69
CA PHE A 38 13.30 6.85 14.68
C PHE A 38 12.94 7.55 15.99
N LYS A 39 11.99 6.99 16.74
CA LYS A 39 11.62 7.46 18.09
C LYS A 39 12.52 6.89 19.18
N GLY A 40 13.53 6.08 18.82
CA GLY A 40 14.37 5.36 19.77
C GLY A 40 13.66 4.20 20.48
N GLU A 41 12.49 3.79 20.00
CA GLU A 41 11.80 2.63 20.53
C GLU A 41 12.51 1.34 20.10
N SER A 42 12.34 0.28 20.89
CA SER A 42 12.91 -1.03 20.56
C SER A 42 12.12 -1.72 19.45
N GLY A 43 12.85 -2.31 18.50
CA GLY A 43 12.27 -3.19 17.50
C GLY A 43 11.51 -4.38 18.09
N THR A 44 10.43 -4.76 17.41
CA THR A 44 9.60 -5.93 17.72
C THR A 44 9.44 -6.80 16.47
N ASN A 45 8.78 -7.96 16.60
CA ASN A 45 8.41 -8.78 15.43
C ASN A 45 7.65 -7.98 14.35
N ARG A 46 6.90 -6.94 14.73
CA ARG A 46 6.18 -6.07 13.79
C ARG A 46 7.14 -5.18 12.98
N SER A 47 8.21 -4.72 13.61
CA SER A 47 9.26 -3.92 12.98
C SER A 47 10.02 -4.74 11.93
N ASP A 48 10.23 -6.03 12.19
CA ASP A 48 10.82 -6.96 11.22
C ASP A 48 9.87 -7.21 10.04
N ILE A 49 8.56 -7.38 10.31
CA ILE A 49 7.54 -7.52 9.26
C ILE A 49 7.46 -6.26 8.39
N PHE A 50 7.53 -5.07 8.99
CA PHE A 50 7.59 -3.80 8.25
C PHE A 50 8.78 -3.80 7.29
N SER A 51 9.98 -4.11 7.80
CA SER A 51 11.21 -4.13 7.01
C SER A 51 11.10 -5.12 5.85
N LEU A 52 10.56 -6.32 6.11
CA LEU A 52 10.31 -7.32 5.07
C LEU A 52 9.25 -6.85 4.05
N GLY A 53 8.24 -6.12 4.49
CA GLY A 53 7.23 -5.51 3.62
C GLY A 53 7.84 -4.49 2.66
N VAL A 54 8.74 -3.64 3.14
CA VAL A 54 9.50 -2.70 2.29
C VAL A 54 10.35 -3.44 1.26
N ILE A 55 11.09 -4.47 1.70
CA ILE A 55 11.92 -5.29 0.79
C ILE A 55 11.05 -6.00 -0.25
N ALA A 56 9.91 -6.57 0.14
CA ALA A 56 8.97 -7.20 -0.77
C ALA A 56 8.42 -6.22 -1.82
N TYR A 57 8.06 -5.01 -1.38
CA TYR A 57 7.62 -3.93 -2.27
C TYR A 57 8.72 -3.59 -3.29
N GLU A 58 9.96 -3.40 -2.83
CA GLU A 58 11.09 -3.04 -3.68
C GLU A 58 11.44 -4.15 -4.67
N MET A 59 11.41 -5.42 -4.24
CA MET A 59 11.63 -6.55 -5.16
C MET A 59 10.59 -6.62 -6.28
N LEU A 60 9.34 -6.20 -6.01
CA LEU A 60 8.26 -6.23 -7.00
C LEU A 60 8.23 -5.00 -7.92
N THR A 61 8.75 -3.86 -7.47
CA THR A 61 8.56 -2.56 -8.14
C THR A 61 9.86 -1.86 -8.53
N GLY A 62 10.99 -2.24 -7.92
CA GLY A 62 12.26 -1.50 -7.99
C GLY A 62 12.21 -0.11 -7.36
N LYS A 63 11.21 0.17 -6.52
CA LYS A 63 10.96 1.46 -5.84
C LYS A 63 10.69 1.24 -4.36
N LEU A 64 10.72 2.32 -3.57
CA LEU A 64 10.37 2.28 -2.15
C LEU A 64 8.91 2.72 -1.93
N PRO A 65 8.18 2.11 -0.97
CA PRO A 65 6.76 2.38 -0.74
C PRO A 65 6.47 3.81 -0.27
N TYR A 66 7.45 4.49 0.31
CA TYR A 66 7.37 5.87 0.83
C TYR A 66 8.40 6.82 0.22
N GLY A 67 9.07 6.38 -0.86
CA GLY A 67 10.28 7.04 -1.38
C GLY A 67 11.46 7.00 -0.40
N GLU A 68 12.49 7.80 -0.65
CA GLU A 68 13.64 7.90 0.24
C GLU A 68 13.28 8.56 1.58
N VAL A 69 13.69 7.91 2.66
CA VAL A 69 13.50 8.32 4.04
C VAL A 69 14.86 8.63 4.65
N THR A 70 14.99 9.81 5.21
CA THR A 70 16.14 10.22 6.03
C THR A 70 15.68 10.42 7.47
N PRO A 71 16.58 10.31 8.48
CA PRO A 71 16.20 10.34 9.89
C PRO A 71 15.41 11.59 10.29
N GLN A 72 15.80 12.75 9.76
CA GLN A 72 15.13 14.05 10.02
C GLN A 72 13.74 14.14 9.38
N PHE A 73 13.47 13.33 8.36
CA PHE A 73 12.20 13.30 7.63
C PHE A 73 11.25 12.25 8.20
N ALA A 74 11.74 11.17 8.82
CA ALA A 74 10.91 10.15 9.44
C ALA A 74 10.04 10.70 10.57
N ASP A 75 10.56 11.67 11.35
CA ASP A 75 9.81 12.34 12.42
C ASP A 75 8.74 13.32 11.94
N LYS A 76 8.82 13.79 10.67
CA LYS A 76 7.96 14.86 10.13
C LYS A 76 7.08 14.44 8.96
N LYS A 77 7.35 13.29 8.30
CA LYS A 77 6.61 12.85 7.12
C LYS A 77 5.27 12.20 7.48
N ARG A 78 4.26 12.51 6.66
CA ARG A 78 3.13 11.62 6.42
C ARG A 78 3.64 10.47 5.56
N PHE A 79 3.69 9.26 6.11
CA PHE A 79 3.91 8.03 5.35
C PHE A 79 2.76 7.83 4.35
N ASN A 80 2.91 8.40 3.16
CA ASN A 80 1.95 8.27 2.08
C ASN A 80 2.36 7.10 1.21
N TYR A 81 1.67 5.98 1.36
CA TYR A 81 1.97 4.75 0.63
C TYR A 81 1.64 4.92 -0.86
N THR A 82 2.60 4.61 -1.73
CA THR A 82 2.37 4.49 -3.17
C THR A 82 2.01 3.04 -3.52
N PRO A 83 0.83 2.75 -4.09
CA PRO A 83 0.47 1.41 -4.55
C PRO A 83 1.49 0.80 -5.50
N ALA A 84 1.86 -0.46 -5.28
CA ALA A 84 2.79 -1.19 -6.12
C ALA A 84 2.29 -1.31 -7.57
N SER A 85 0.98 -1.31 -7.77
CA SER A 85 0.34 -1.31 -9.08
C SER A 85 0.60 -0.05 -9.91
N GLU A 86 0.95 1.08 -9.29
CA GLU A 86 1.37 2.30 -10.01
C GLU A 86 2.75 2.14 -10.67
N HIS A 87 3.61 1.28 -10.12
CA HIS A 87 4.95 1.02 -10.65
C HIS A 87 5.01 -0.26 -11.47
N ASN A 88 4.20 -1.26 -11.12
CA ASN A 88 4.14 -2.55 -11.79
C ASN A 88 2.68 -3.03 -11.85
N SER A 89 2.03 -2.83 -13.00
CA SER A 89 0.64 -3.23 -13.24
C SER A 89 0.41 -4.75 -13.19
N SER A 90 1.47 -5.57 -13.23
CA SER A 90 1.37 -7.01 -13.08
C SER A 90 1.20 -7.45 -11.62
N VAL A 91 1.43 -6.56 -10.65
CA VAL A 91 1.20 -6.84 -9.23
C VAL A 91 -0.31 -6.89 -8.96
N PRO A 92 -0.86 -8.03 -8.54
CA PRO A 92 -2.27 -8.13 -8.17
C PRO A 92 -2.60 -7.26 -6.95
N GLU A 93 -3.79 -6.69 -6.94
CA GLU A 93 -4.28 -5.82 -5.85
C GLU A 93 -4.18 -6.47 -4.46
N TRP A 94 -4.46 -7.77 -4.37
CA TRP A 94 -4.39 -8.47 -3.09
C TRP A 94 -2.97 -8.59 -2.52
N ILE A 95 -1.95 -8.62 -3.38
CA ILE A 95 -0.54 -8.57 -2.97
C ILE A 95 -0.20 -7.16 -2.48
N ASP A 96 -0.60 -6.11 -3.22
CA ASP A 96 -0.40 -4.72 -2.81
C ASP A 96 -1.02 -4.43 -1.45
N ASN A 97 -2.24 -4.93 -1.20
CA ASN A 97 -2.92 -4.73 0.07
C ASN A 97 -2.25 -5.47 1.24
N ALA A 98 -1.68 -6.66 0.97
CA ALA A 98 -0.88 -7.38 1.96
C ALA A 98 0.39 -6.59 2.32
N ILE A 99 1.10 -6.08 1.31
CA ILE A 99 2.30 -5.26 1.51
C ILE A 99 1.95 -3.97 2.25
N ARG A 100 0.93 -3.24 1.81
CA ARG A 100 0.45 -2.01 2.46
C ARG A 100 0.14 -2.20 3.93
N LYS A 101 -0.51 -3.33 4.30
CA LYS A 101 -0.76 -3.66 5.70
C LYS A 101 0.54 -3.97 6.46
N ALA A 102 1.48 -4.67 5.85
CA ALA A 102 2.76 -4.98 6.48
C ALA A 102 3.58 -3.72 6.78
N VAL A 103 3.53 -2.74 5.87
CA VAL A 103 4.24 -1.46 6.02
C VAL A 103 3.39 -0.37 6.72
N ASP A 104 2.27 -0.69 7.38
CA ASP A 104 1.46 0.34 8.04
C ASP A 104 2.30 1.07 9.12
N PRO A 105 2.40 2.41 9.06
CA PRO A 105 3.21 3.18 10.02
C PRO A 105 2.75 3.06 11.47
N ASN A 106 1.52 2.60 11.69
CA ASN A 106 1.02 2.23 13.00
C ASN A 106 1.21 0.72 13.21
N PRO A 107 2.15 0.29 14.07
CA PRO A 107 2.40 -1.13 14.32
C PRO A 107 1.15 -1.90 14.74
N ALA A 108 0.18 -1.27 15.43
CA ALA A 108 -1.06 -1.93 15.84
C ALA A 108 -1.97 -2.33 14.66
N LYS A 109 -1.81 -1.69 13.49
CA LYS A 109 -2.56 -2.01 12.27
C LYS A 109 -1.84 -3.03 11.38
N SER A 110 -0.53 -3.19 11.56
CA SER A 110 0.29 -4.18 10.88
C SER A 110 -0.01 -5.62 11.33
N TYR A 111 0.59 -6.60 10.65
CA TYR A 111 0.47 -8.01 11.03
C TYR A 111 1.09 -8.27 12.40
N THR A 112 0.47 -9.17 13.17
CA THR A 112 1.02 -9.61 14.46
C THR A 112 2.06 -10.70 14.25
N LEU A 113 1.83 -11.59 13.28
CA LEU A 113 2.66 -12.75 12.99
C LEU A 113 3.13 -12.72 11.55
N LEU A 114 4.38 -13.08 11.33
CA LEU A 114 4.96 -13.18 9.99
C LEU A 114 4.21 -14.20 9.10
N SER A 115 3.70 -15.28 9.70
CA SER A 115 2.93 -16.30 8.98
C SER A 115 1.64 -15.74 8.37
N GLU A 116 1.00 -14.77 9.01
CA GLU A 116 -0.18 -14.09 8.46
C GLU A 116 0.20 -13.27 7.22
N PHE A 117 1.33 -12.56 7.28
CA PHE A 117 1.82 -11.80 6.13
C PHE A 117 2.16 -12.72 4.95
N VAL A 118 2.89 -13.81 5.19
CA VAL A 118 3.24 -14.79 4.15
C VAL A 118 1.99 -15.46 3.56
N SER A 119 1.00 -15.75 4.39
CA SER A 119 -0.28 -16.29 3.92
C SER A 119 -0.99 -15.31 2.97
N ASP A 120 -1.04 -14.03 3.34
CA ASP A 120 -1.69 -13.00 2.53
C ASP A 120 -0.89 -12.63 1.25
N LEU A 121 0.41 -12.94 1.20
CA LEU A 121 1.25 -12.83 -0.02
C LEU A 121 1.11 -14.03 -0.98
N THR A 122 0.63 -15.17 -0.49
CA THR A 122 0.51 -16.40 -1.30
C THR A 122 -0.93 -16.68 -1.72
N LYS A 123 -1.90 -16.20 -0.95
CA LYS A 123 -3.32 -16.45 -1.16
C LYS A 123 -4.13 -15.16 -1.03
N PRO A 124 -5.11 -14.92 -1.93
CA PRO A 124 -5.98 -13.75 -1.82
C PRO A 124 -6.78 -13.74 -0.51
N ASN A 125 -6.60 -12.70 0.29
CA ASN A 125 -7.39 -12.48 1.50
C ASN A 125 -8.58 -11.55 1.23
N GLN A 126 -9.78 -12.12 1.18
CA GLN A 126 -11.01 -11.37 0.90
C GLN A 126 -11.28 -10.22 1.89
N ARG A 127 -10.78 -10.30 3.13
CA ARG A 127 -10.96 -9.22 4.12
C ARG A 127 -10.16 -7.97 3.75
N LEU A 128 -8.98 -8.14 3.17
CA LEU A 128 -8.15 -7.03 2.69
C LEU A 128 -8.69 -6.45 1.37
N ILE A 129 -9.26 -7.29 0.51
CA ILE A 129 -9.88 -6.85 -0.75
C ILE A 129 -11.16 -6.04 -0.49
N LYS A 130 -12.03 -6.50 0.43
CA LYS A 130 -13.30 -5.83 0.72
C LYS A 130 -13.15 -4.49 1.45
N LYS A 131 -12.09 -4.35 2.26
CA LYS A 131 -11.85 -3.13 3.04
C LYS A 131 -11.38 -1.96 2.16
N GLU A 132 -10.87 -2.25 0.96
CA GLU A 132 -10.36 -1.27 0.01
C GLU A 132 -11.05 -1.34 -1.35
N ALA A 133 -12.37 -1.56 -1.40
CA ALA A 133 -13.12 -1.30 -2.64
C ALA A 133 -13.07 0.20 -2.95
N GLN A 134 -11.95 0.66 -3.51
CA GLN A 134 -11.77 2.03 -3.93
C GLN A 134 -12.79 2.30 -5.05
N PRO A 135 -13.48 3.46 -5.04
CA PRO A 135 -14.43 3.81 -6.09
C PRO A 135 -13.81 3.65 -7.47
N LEU A 136 -14.61 3.28 -8.48
CA LEU A 136 -14.15 3.15 -9.88
C LEU A 136 -13.42 4.41 -10.38
N MET A 137 -13.81 5.58 -9.86
CA MET A 137 -13.16 6.87 -10.12
C MET A 137 -11.67 6.90 -9.72
N GLN A 138 -11.29 6.20 -8.64
CA GLN A 138 -9.90 6.09 -8.19
C GLN A 138 -9.16 4.95 -8.92
N ARG A 139 -9.83 3.81 -9.15
CA ARG A 139 -9.23 2.63 -9.79
C ARG A 139 -8.95 2.80 -11.28
N ASN A 140 -9.84 3.47 -12.00
CA ASN A 140 -9.67 3.73 -13.43
C ASN A 140 -10.44 5.00 -13.82
N PRO A 141 -9.83 6.19 -13.66
CA PRO A 141 -10.51 7.45 -13.92
C PRO A 141 -11.03 7.52 -15.36
N LEU A 142 -10.31 6.95 -16.32
CA LEU A 142 -10.69 6.96 -17.73
C LEU A 142 -12.00 6.17 -17.97
N LYS A 143 -12.10 4.94 -17.42
CA LYS A 143 -13.32 4.13 -17.52
C LYS A 143 -14.50 4.75 -16.79
N PHE A 144 -14.25 5.38 -15.64
CA PHE A 144 -15.28 6.11 -14.90
C PHE A 144 -15.89 7.22 -15.78
N TRP A 145 -15.04 8.07 -16.37
CA TRP A 145 -15.50 9.15 -17.25
C TRP A 145 -16.15 8.63 -18.54
N GLN A 146 -15.70 7.50 -19.09
CA GLN A 146 -16.38 6.86 -20.23
C GLN A 146 -17.81 6.43 -19.88
N VAL A 147 -18.02 5.81 -18.73
CA VAL A 147 -19.36 5.39 -18.27
C VAL A 147 -20.25 6.61 -18.03
N VAL A 148 -19.72 7.65 -17.37
CA VAL A 148 -20.45 8.90 -17.14
C VAL A 148 -20.86 9.53 -18.48
N ALA A 149 -19.95 9.62 -19.45
CA ALA A 149 -20.23 10.17 -20.78
C ALA A 149 -21.30 9.37 -21.55
N VAL A 150 -21.26 8.04 -21.48
CA VAL A 150 -22.27 7.18 -22.12
C VAL A 150 -23.64 7.36 -21.47
N LEU A 151 -23.71 7.44 -20.14
CA LEU A 151 -24.96 7.67 -19.42
C LEU A 151 -25.57 9.04 -19.75
N GLU A 152 -24.76 10.09 -19.76
CA GLU A 152 -25.19 11.44 -20.17
C GLU A 152 -25.67 11.45 -21.62
N PHE A 153 -24.94 10.82 -22.52
CA PHE A 153 -25.34 10.73 -23.93
C PHE A 153 -26.68 10.00 -24.10
N LEU A 154 -26.88 8.87 -23.40
CA LEU A 154 -28.14 8.14 -23.42
C LEU A 154 -29.29 8.95 -22.83
N LEU A 155 -29.06 9.71 -21.75
CA LEU A 155 -30.06 10.59 -21.16
C LEU A 155 -30.48 11.70 -22.14
N ILE A 156 -29.51 12.35 -22.78
CA ILE A 156 -29.73 13.38 -23.80
C ILE A 156 -30.51 12.80 -24.99
N LEU A 157 -30.12 11.61 -25.47
CA LEU A 157 -30.82 10.92 -26.55
C LEU A 157 -32.29 10.63 -26.18
N LEU A 158 -32.53 10.16 -24.96
CA LEU A 158 -33.87 9.83 -24.47
C LEU A 158 -34.75 11.09 -24.36
N LEU A 159 -34.19 12.18 -23.82
CA LEU A 159 -34.86 13.49 -23.77
C LEU A 159 -35.14 14.01 -25.18
N PHE A 160 -34.19 13.91 -26.10
CA PHE A 160 -34.36 14.33 -27.49
C PHE A 160 -35.49 13.56 -28.18
N VAL A 161 -35.51 12.23 -28.07
CA VAL A 161 -36.59 11.39 -28.63
C VAL A 161 -37.94 11.75 -28.00
N LYS A 162 -37.98 11.99 -26.69
CA LYS A 162 -39.19 12.39 -25.98
C LYS A 162 -39.69 13.76 -26.46
N THR A 163 -38.81 14.73 -26.65
CA THR A 163 -39.15 16.06 -27.19
C THR A 163 -39.61 15.98 -28.63
N MET A 164 -38.98 15.16 -29.47
CA MET A 164 -39.40 14.93 -30.86
C MET A 164 -40.79 14.28 -30.95
N ARG A 165 -41.07 13.30 -30.08
CA ARG A 165 -42.42 12.70 -29.95
C ARG A 165 -43.45 13.72 -29.46
N ALA A 166 -43.11 14.55 -28.49
CA ALA A 166 -44.01 15.57 -27.94
C ALA A 166 -44.33 16.68 -28.95
N LYS A 167 -43.40 17.03 -29.84
CA LYS A 167 -43.58 18.05 -30.89
C LYS A 167 -44.23 17.53 -32.18
N GLY A 168 -44.60 16.24 -32.25
CA GLY A 168 -45.28 15.66 -33.42
C GLY A 168 -44.46 15.64 -34.72
N VAL A 169 -43.13 15.79 -34.63
CA VAL A 169 -42.26 15.78 -35.80
C VAL A 169 -41.98 14.32 -36.19
N ARG A 170 -42.62 13.83 -37.26
CA ARG A 170 -42.24 12.57 -37.91
C ARG A 170 -40.87 12.75 -38.54
N VAL A 171 -39.85 12.16 -37.93
CA VAL A 171 -38.53 11.98 -38.56
C VAL A 171 -38.73 10.96 -39.69
N TYR A 172 -38.85 11.45 -40.93
CA TYR A 172 -38.64 10.60 -42.10
C TYR A 172 -37.13 10.42 -42.25
N ILE A 173 -36.75 9.14 -42.34
CA ILE A 173 -35.38 8.62 -42.44
C ILE A 173 -34.65 9.29 -43.60
#